data_AF-C3N6R7-F1
#
_entry.id   AF-C3N6R7-F1
#
_cell.length_a   1.000
_cell.length_b   1.000
_cell.length_c   1.000
_cell.angle_alpha   90.00
_cell.angle_beta   90.00
_cell.angle_gamma   90.00
#
_symmetry.space_group_name_H-M   'P 1'
#
loop_
_entity.id
_entity.type
_entity.pdbx_description
1 polymer ?
#
loop_
_entity_poly.entity_id
_entity_poly.type
_entity_poly.pdbx_seq_one_letter_code
_entity_poly.pdbx_strand_id
1 'polypeptide(L)'
;MQECYKVRNSEGFLVDSCTGEVVDFDNYTYQDYSNLEYYERASSQKRETEKEIKDMKKIVLNYLQSVMTEKEKEMFYKILQKIDEKKLDAAYYLAIYEYILSKENKTVDRNYLKFLKTIKGLGKYSIRQKKKLLRKILKEDPVVDFINNEYHGNKDEALRIYELLKKHGILYGKVETRKKILLKYLSDQKLKERLFEEERMKEIERTLLLLNIRDFESFSFI
;
A
#
# COMPACT_ATOMS: atom_id res chain seq x y z
N MET A 1 -52.67 58.48 35.29
CA MET A 1 -51.88 57.52 34.47
C MET A 1 -50.51 57.47 35.11
N GLN A 2 -50.05 56.30 35.55
CA GLN A 2 -48.68 56.15 36.07
C GLN A 2 -47.73 56.01 34.89
N GLU A 3 -46.73 56.88 34.81
CA GLU A 3 -45.70 56.80 33.76
C GLU A 3 -44.68 55.71 34.14
N CYS A 4 -44.52 54.74 33.25
CA CYS A 4 -43.55 53.66 33.40
C CYS A 4 -42.15 54.17 33.03
N TYR A 5 -41.14 53.84 33.83
CA TYR A 5 -39.76 54.27 33.62
C TYR A 5 -38.79 53.10 33.77
N LYS A 6 -37.64 53.18 33.08
CA LYS A 6 -36.63 52.12 33.08
C LYS A 6 -35.71 52.28 34.28
N VAL A 7 -35.59 51.22 35.09
CA VAL A 7 -34.81 51.21 36.33
C VAL A 7 -33.75 50.11 36.25
N ARG A 8 -32.55 50.36 36.79
CA ARG A 8 -31.54 49.32 36.96
C ARG A 8 -31.80 48.52 38.23
N ASN A 9 -31.89 47.20 38.10
CA ASN A 9 -32.04 46.32 39.26
C ASN A 9 -30.69 46.11 39.98
N SER A 10 -30.72 45.48 41.16
CA SER A 10 -29.54 45.20 41.99
C SER A 10 -28.51 44.28 41.32
N GLU A 11 -28.89 43.59 40.24
CA GLU A 11 -28.03 42.72 39.43
C GLU A 11 -27.43 43.44 38.20
N GLY A 12 -27.78 44.72 38.00
CA GLY A 12 -27.18 45.60 36.98
C GLY A 12 -27.94 45.70 35.65
N PHE A 13 -29.08 45.03 35.49
CA PHE A 13 -29.88 45.02 34.25
C PHE A 13 -30.89 46.16 34.18
N LEU A 14 -31.16 46.69 32.99
CA LEU A 14 -32.25 47.65 32.75
C LEU A 14 -33.59 46.92 32.65
N VAL A 15 -34.54 47.30 33.51
CA VAL A 15 -35.86 46.64 33.65
C VAL A 15 -36.96 47.69 33.62
N ASP A 16 -38.11 47.37 33.01
CA ASP A 16 -39.28 48.25 33.02
C ASP A 16 -40.00 48.21 34.38
N SER A 17 -40.22 49.37 35.00
CA SER A 17 -40.81 49.47 36.34
C SER A 17 -42.24 48.96 36.45
N CYS A 18 -42.96 48.88 35.33
CA CYS A 18 -44.37 48.47 35.32
C CYS A 18 -44.59 46.99 35.06
N THR A 19 -43.72 46.35 34.25
CA THR A 19 -43.87 44.94 33.84
C THR A 19 -42.80 44.03 34.45
N GLY A 20 -41.69 44.59 34.94
CA GLY A 20 -40.58 43.81 35.48
C GLY A 20 -39.77 43.07 34.41
N GLU A 21 -39.98 43.37 33.12
CA GLU A 21 -39.27 42.73 32.01
C GLU A 21 -37.92 43.40 31.77
N VAL A 22 -36.87 42.58 31.60
CA VAL A 22 -35.50 43.02 31.33
C VAL A 22 -35.41 43.49 29.88
N VAL A 23 -35.02 44.74 29.67
CA VAL A 23 -34.99 45.41 28.36
C VAL A 23 -33.63 45.27 27.67
N ASP A 24 -32.62 44.74 28.36
CA ASP A 24 -31.32 44.42 27.77
C ASP A 24 -31.32 43.01 27.17
N PHE A 25 -31.96 42.86 26.00
CA PHE A 25 -31.83 41.68 25.15
C PHE A 25 -31.37 42.08 23.74
N ASP A 26 -30.08 42.36 23.60
CA ASP A 26 -29.43 42.23 22.30
C ASP A 26 -29.11 40.74 22.06
N ASN A 27 -29.85 40.17 21.10
CA ASN A 27 -29.65 38.90 20.38
C ASN A 27 -29.80 37.58 21.14
N TYR A 28 -30.68 36.69 20.66
CA TYR A 28 -30.30 35.41 20.01
C TYR A 28 -31.56 34.62 19.57
N THR A 29 -31.91 34.69 18.29
CA THR A 29 -32.54 33.57 17.56
C THR A 29 -32.13 33.59 16.09
N TYR A 30 -30.81 33.44 15.84
CA TYR A 30 -30.35 32.88 14.58
C TYR A 30 -30.05 31.40 14.82
N GLN A 31 -31.05 30.54 14.60
CA GLN A 31 -30.76 29.13 14.40
C GLN A 31 -30.07 29.02 13.04
N ASP A 32 -28.74 28.95 13.11
CA ASP A 32 -27.86 28.84 11.96
C ASP A 32 -28.00 27.44 11.33
N TYR A 33 -28.85 27.32 10.32
CA TYR A 33 -29.01 26.08 9.53
C TYR A 33 -27.79 25.79 8.63
N SER A 34 -26.70 26.55 8.75
CA SER A 34 -25.44 26.34 8.01
C SER A 34 -24.80 24.96 8.27
N ASN A 35 -25.10 24.32 9.40
CA ASN A 35 -24.64 22.95 9.68
C ASN A 35 -25.34 21.89 8.81
N LEU A 36 -26.59 22.10 8.39
CA LEU A 36 -27.31 21.15 7.52
C LEU A 36 -26.78 21.18 6.08
N GLU A 37 -26.51 22.38 5.53
CA GLU A 37 -25.83 22.51 4.24
C GLU A 37 -24.42 21.92 4.25
N TYR A 38 -23.73 21.98 5.39
CA TYR A 38 -22.38 21.42 5.52
C TYR A 38 -22.37 19.89 5.36
N TYR A 39 -23.36 19.19 5.93
CA TYR A 39 -23.48 17.74 5.78
C TYR A 39 -23.96 17.33 4.37
N GLU A 40 -24.85 18.09 3.75
CA GLU A 40 -25.25 17.86 2.36
C GLU A 40 -24.07 18.09 1.40
N ARG A 41 -23.33 19.20 1.55
CA ARG A 41 -22.12 19.49 0.75
C ARG A 41 -21.04 18.44 0.92
N ALA A 42 -20.78 17.95 2.14
CA ALA A 42 -19.79 16.89 2.38
C ALA A 42 -20.19 15.55 1.73
N SER A 43 -21.49 15.24 1.68
CA SER A 43 -22.00 14.02 1.03
C SER A 43 -21.98 14.13 -0.50
N SER A 44 -22.31 15.29 -1.05
CA SER A 44 -22.27 15.62 -2.48
C SER A 44 -20.84 15.66 -3.00
N GLN A 45 -19.92 16.31 -2.27
CA GLN A 45 -18.49 16.32 -2.58
C GLN A 45 -17.89 14.91 -2.60
N LYS A 46 -18.28 14.02 -1.66
CA LYS A 46 -17.83 12.62 -1.69
C LYS A 46 -18.30 11.90 -2.97
N ARG A 47 -19.55 12.11 -3.39
CA ARG A 47 -20.09 11.50 -4.62
C ARG A 47 -19.45 12.07 -5.89
N GLU A 48 -19.18 13.36 -5.92
CA GLU A 48 -18.49 14.03 -7.05
C GLU A 48 -17.03 13.59 -7.15
N THR A 49 -16.29 13.60 -6.04
CA THR A 49 -14.90 13.13 -6.00
C THR A 49 -14.78 11.65 -6.34
N GLU A 50 -15.73 10.80 -5.92
CA GLU A 50 -15.75 9.38 -6.32
C GLU A 50 -15.95 9.19 -7.83
N LYS A 51 -16.82 10.00 -8.46
CA LYS A 51 -17.02 9.99 -9.92
C LYS A 51 -15.75 10.47 -10.64
N GLU A 52 -15.17 11.58 -10.20
CA GLU A 52 -13.91 12.11 -10.75
C GLU A 52 -12.76 11.09 -10.64
N ILE A 53 -12.64 10.39 -9.50
CA ILE A 53 -11.62 9.33 -9.30
C ILE A 53 -11.86 8.15 -10.25
N LYS A 54 -13.11 7.74 -10.47
CA LYS A 54 -13.45 6.65 -11.41
C LYS A 54 -13.13 7.04 -12.84
N ASP A 55 -13.42 8.28 -13.23
CA ASP A 55 -13.12 8.79 -14.56
C ASP A 55 -11.61 8.89 -14.78
N MET A 56 -10.85 9.35 -13.78
CA MET A 56 -9.38 9.35 -13.85
C MET A 56 -8.79 7.95 -14.00
N LYS A 57 -9.29 6.95 -13.26
CA LYS A 57 -8.86 5.55 -13.42
C LYS A 57 -9.06 5.06 -14.84
N LYS A 58 -10.21 5.36 -15.44
CA LYS A 58 -10.55 4.95 -16.81
C LYS A 58 -9.69 5.66 -17.85
N ILE A 59 -9.49 6.98 -17.72
CA ILE A 59 -8.63 7.78 -18.61
C ILE A 59 -7.19 7.23 -18.59
N VAL A 60 -6.64 6.98 -17.40
CA VAL A 60 -5.29 6.44 -17.25
C VAL A 60 -5.19 5.03 -17.82
N LEU A 61 -6.16 4.15 -17.56
CA LEU A 61 -6.15 2.79 -18.06
C LEU A 61 -6.24 2.74 -19.58
N ASN A 62 -7.09 3.55 -20.20
CA ASN A 62 -7.19 3.68 -21.66
C ASN A 62 -5.88 4.18 -22.27
N TYR A 63 -5.25 5.19 -21.67
CA TYR A 63 -3.95 5.68 -22.11
C TYR A 63 -2.90 4.57 -22.05
N LEU A 64 -2.79 3.86 -20.93
CA LEU A 64 -1.83 2.77 -20.78
C LEU A 64 -2.07 1.65 -21.80
N GLN A 65 -3.32 1.27 -22.06
CA GLN A 65 -3.66 0.28 -23.07
C GLN A 65 -3.28 0.70 -24.50
N SER A 66 -3.26 2.00 -24.79
CA SER A 66 -2.86 2.52 -26.10
C SER A 66 -1.33 2.54 -26.30
N VAL A 67 -0.56 2.64 -25.22
CA VAL A 67 0.91 2.78 -25.28
C VAL A 67 1.63 1.45 -25.03
N MET A 68 1.07 0.56 -24.22
CA MET A 68 1.70 -0.72 -23.88
C MET A 68 1.67 -1.72 -25.05
N THR A 69 2.76 -2.44 -25.24
CA THR A 69 2.81 -3.63 -26.12
C THR A 69 2.02 -4.80 -25.50
N GLU A 70 1.72 -5.84 -26.29
CA GLU A 70 1.00 -7.02 -25.79
C GLU A 70 1.71 -7.70 -24.61
N LYS A 71 3.04 -7.84 -24.69
CA LYS A 71 3.87 -8.40 -23.60
C LYS A 71 3.80 -7.55 -22.33
N GLU A 72 3.87 -6.23 -22.48
CA GLU A 72 3.75 -5.29 -21.36
C GLU A 72 2.33 -5.35 -20.73
N LYS A 73 1.28 -5.50 -21.55
CA LYS A 73 -0.11 -5.67 -21.09
C LYS A 73 -0.28 -6.95 -20.27
N GLU A 74 0.27 -8.07 -20.73
CA GLU A 74 0.22 -9.33 -19.97
C GLU A 74 0.89 -9.17 -18.59
N MET A 75 2.07 -8.56 -18.55
CA MET A 75 2.77 -8.30 -17.28
C MET A 75 1.98 -7.35 -16.38
N PHE A 76 1.37 -6.32 -16.96
CA PHE A 76 0.52 -5.37 -16.26
C PHE A 76 -0.66 -6.06 -15.57
N TYR A 77 -1.39 -6.92 -16.28
CA TYR A 77 -2.52 -7.66 -15.71
C TYR A 77 -2.08 -8.71 -14.68
N LYS A 78 -0.95 -9.38 -14.90
CA LYS A 78 -0.35 -10.31 -13.90
C LYS A 78 -0.02 -9.59 -12.59
N ILE A 79 0.47 -8.35 -12.65
CA ILE A 79 0.75 -7.55 -11.46
C ILE A 79 -0.55 -7.06 -10.81
N LEU A 80 -1.52 -6.62 -11.61
CA LEU A 80 -2.84 -6.18 -11.12
C LEU A 80 -3.55 -7.27 -10.32
N GLN A 81 -3.54 -8.52 -10.79
CA GLN A 81 -4.18 -9.65 -10.09
C GLN A 81 -3.61 -9.91 -8.69
N LYS A 82 -2.38 -9.46 -8.41
CA LYS A 82 -1.74 -9.62 -7.09
C LYS A 82 -2.15 -8.54 -6.09
N ILE A 83 -2.95 -7.55 -6.49
CA ILE A 83 -3.30 -6.38 -5.68
C ILE A 83 -4.82 -6.29 -5.53
N ASP A 84 -5.30 -6.03 -4.30
CA ASP A 84 -6.72 -5.83 -4.04
C ASP A 84 -7.29 -4.66 -4.86
N GLU A 85 -8.39 -4.88 -5.59
CA GLU A 85 -9.03 -3.86 -6.44
C GLU A 85 -9.39 -2.58 -5.70
N LYS A 86 -9.75 -2.69 -4.42
CA LYS A 86 -10.09 -1.54 -3.55
C LYS A 86 -8.91 -0.60 -3.30
N LYS A 87 -7.67 -1.08 -3.44
CA LYS A 87 -6.44 -0.29 -3.23
C LYS A 87 -5.90 0.33 -4.52
N LEU A 88 -6.45 -0.05 -5.67
CA LEU A 88 -6.01 0.43 -6.98
C LEU A 88 -6.57 1.82 -7.24
N ASP A 89 -5.69 2.81 -7.31
CA ASP A 89 -5.95 4.16 -7.79
C ASP A 89 -5.23 4.42 -9.13
N ALA A 90 -5.55 5.52 -9.79
CA ALA A 90 -4.93 5.88 -11.06
C ALA A 90 -3.38 6.01 -10.93
N ALA A 91 -2.88 6.42 -9.76
CA ALA A 91 -1.45 6.47 -9.47
C ALA A 91 -0.83 5.06 -9.39
N TYR A 92 -1.58 4.07 -8.92
CA TYR A 92 -1.18 2.67 -8.91
C TYR A 92 -0.97 2.12 -10.31
N TYR A 93 -1.89 2.40 -11.24
CA TYR A 93 -1.77 1.97 -12.63
C TYR A 93 -0.51 2.53 -13.30
N LEU A 94 -0.25 3.83 -13.12
CA LEU A 94 0.97 4.46 -13.61
C LEU A 94 2.22 3.87 -12.95
N ALA A 95 2.17 3.59 -11.64
CA ALA A 95 3.29 2.98 -10.93
C ALA A 95 3.60 1.55 -11.40
N ILE A 96 2.60 0.76 -11.79
CA ILE A 96 2.78 -0.57 -12.40
C ILE A 96 3.47 -0.40 -13.76
N TYR A 97 2.98 0.50 -14.61
CA TYR A 97 3.57 0.75 -15.92
C TYR A 97 5.03 1.21 -15.83
N GLU A 98 5.33 2.20 -14.98
CA GLU A 98 6.71 2.64 -14.74
C GLU A 98 7.61 1.55 -14.14
N TYR A 99 7.02 0.58 -13.44
CA TYR A 99 7.75 -0.57 -12.91
C TYR A 99 8.10 -1.57 -14.03
N ILE A 100 7.17 -1.87 -14.94
CA ILE A 100 7.40 -2.73 -16.11
C ILE A 100 8.50 -2.13 -17.00
N LEU A 101 8.39 -0.84 -17.33
CA LEU A 101 9.44 -0.15 -18.10
C LEU A 101 10.81 -0.26 -17.44
N SER A 102 10.88 -0.09 -16.10
CA SER A 102 12.15 -0.22 -15.39
C SER A 102 12.71 -1.65 -15.38
N LYS A 103 11.87 -2.68 -15.46
CA LYS A 103 12.33 -4.08 -15.57
C LYS A 103 12.89 -4.39 -16.96
N GLU A 104 12.35 -3.74 -17.99
CA GLU A 104 12.82 -3.88 -19.37
C GLU A 104 13.96 -2.91 -19.74
N ASN A 105 14.52 -2.17 -18.75
CA ASN A 105 15.52 -1.11 -18.96
C ASN A 105 15.08 -0.01 -19.95
N LYS A 106 13.77 0.20 -20.10
CA LYS A 106 13.20 1.26 -20.94
C LYS A 106 13.01 2.54 -20.14
N THR A 107 13.20 3.68 -20.80
CA THR A 107 12.89 4.99 -20.24
C THR A 107 11.46 5.39 -20.55
N VAL A 108 10.96 6.35 -19.77
CA VAL A 108 9.61 6.86 -19.92
C VAL A 108 9.54 7.85 -21.09
N ASP A 109 8.57 7.66 -21.97
CA ASP A 109 8.42 8.48 -23.17
C ASP A 109 8.05 9.94 -22.88
N ARG A 110 8.42 10.82 -23.81
CA ARG A 110 8.05 12.25 -23.78
C ARG A 110 6.54 12.46 -23.78
N ASN A 111 5.80 11.57 -24.44
CA ASN A 111 4.33 11.60 -24.49
C ASN A 111 3.71 11.29 -23.12
N TYR A 112 4.29 10.38 -22.36
CA TYR A 112 3.89 10.10 -20.99
C TYR A 112 4.10 11.31 -20.07
N LEU A 113 5.21 12.03 -20.22
CA LEU A 113 5.45 13.25 -19.44
C LEU A 113 4.46 14.36 -19.78
N LYS A 114 4.02 14.47 -21.04
CA LYS A 114 2.93 15.37 -21.44
C LYS A 114 1.60 14.95 -20.83
N PHE A 115 1.29 13.65 -20.89
CA PHE A 115 0.08 13.06 -20.31
C PHE A 115 -0.01 13.32 -18.78
N LEU A 116 1.08 13.12 -18.05
CA LEU A 116 1.15 13.43 -16.63
C LEU A 116 0.91 14.92 -16.32
N LYS A 117 1.36 15.83 -17.19
CA LYS A 117 1.12 17.27 -17.02
C LYS A 117 -0.33 17.65 -17.31
N THR A 118 -0.99 16.95 -18.24
CA THR A 118 -2.39 17.23 -18.60
C THR A 118 -3.38 16.77 -17.54
N ILE A 119 -3.05 15.76 -16.74
CA ILE A 119 -3.95 15.27 -15.70
C ILE A 119 -3.75 16.05 -14.39
N LYS A 120 -4.75 16.84 -14.01
CA LYS A 120 -4.80 17.49 -12.69
C LYS A 120 -5.05 16.43 -11.60
N GLY A 121 -4.27 16.45 -10.52
CA GLY A 121 -4.45 15.57 -9.35
C GLY A 121 -3.51 14.37 -9.24
N LEU A 122 -2.75 14.03 -10.29
CA LEU A 122 -1.76 12.94 -10.28
C LEU A 122 -0.34 13.48 -10.13
N GLY A 123 0.12 13.60 -8.88
CA GLY A 123 1.46 14.07 -8.57
C GLY A 123 2.55 13.02 -8.80
N LYS A 124 3.74 13.44 -9.26
CA LYS A 124 4.94 12.57 -9.32
C LYS A 124 5.24 11.88 -7.98
N TYR A 125 4.94 12.57 -6.88
CA TYR A 125 5.15 12.05 -5.54
C TYR A 125 4.25 10.86 -5.21
N SER A 126 2.96 10.89 -5.59
CA SER A 126 2.05 9.78 -5.33
C SER A 126 2.45 8.55 -6.12
N ILE A 127 2.80 8.69 -7.40
CA ILE A 127 3.32 7.61 -8.24
C ILE A 127 4.58 6.99 -7.60
N ARG A 128 5.53 7.81 -7.13
CA ARG A 128 6.74 7.34 -6.43
C ARG A 128 6.41 6.54 -5.17
N GLN A 129 5.45 7.00 -4.36
CA GLN A 129 5.00 6.28 -3.17
C GLN A 129 4.37 4.93 -3.54
N LYS A 130 3.47 4.90 -4.53
CA LYS A 130 2.85 3.65 -5.00
C LYS A 130 3.90 2.69 -5.55
N LYS A 131 4.91 3.15 -6.31
CA LYS A 131 6.03 2.31 -6.78
C LYS A 131 6.87 1.74 -5.63
N LYS A 132 7.01 2.45 -4.50
CA LYS A 132 7.64 1.89 -3.28
C LYS A 132 6.77 0.78 -2.66
N LEU A 133 5.45 0.96 -2.59
CA LEU A 133 4.53 -0.05 -2.11
C LEU A 133 4.50 -1.27 -3.04
N LEU A 134 4.52 -1.03 -4.34
CA LEU A 134 4.53 -2.07 -5.37
C LEU A 134 5.73 -3.00 -5.23
N ARG A 135 6.91 -2.44 -4.98
CA ARG A 135 8.12 -3.21 -4.67
C ARG A 135 7.99 -4.08 -3.41
N LYS A 136 7.27 -3.61 -2.39
CA LYS A 136 7.00 -4.40 -1.19
C LYS A 136 5.99 -5.52 -1.45
N ILE A 137 4.95 -5.26 -2.24
CA ILE A 137 3.88 -6.23 -2.55
C ILE A 137 4.40 -7.32 -3.48
N LEU A 138 5.13 -6.93 -4.52
CA LEU A 138 5.72 -7.89 -5.46
C LEU A 138 6.84 -8.72 -4.85
N LYS A 139 7.31 -8.36 -3.63
CA LYS A 139 8.34 -9.09 -2.87
C LYS A 139 9.46 -9.59 -3.77
N GLU A 140 9.96 -8.72 -4.66
CA GLU A 140 11.27 -8.98 -5.21
C GLU A 140 12.24 -8.71 -4.07
N ASP A 141 12.59 -9.79 -3.38
CA ASP A 141 13.69 -9.75 -2.44
C ASP A 141 14.88 -9.15 -3.21
N PRO A 142 15.49 -8.05 -2.77
CA PRO A 142 16.55 -7.39 -3.52
C PRO A 142 17.79 -8.28 -3.71
N VAL A 143 17.84 -9.41 -2.99
CA VAL A 143 18.80 -10.50 -3.19
C VAL A 143 18.39 -11.40 -4.38
N VAL A 144 17.09 -11.66 -4.57
CA VAL A 144 16.57 -12.38 -5.75
C VAL A 144 16.76 -11.53 -7.02
N ASP A 145 16.52 -10.22 -6.94
CA ASP A 145 16.85 -9.30 -8.04
C ASP A 145 18.34 -9.32 -8.38
N PHE A 146 19.20 -9.40 -7.36
CA PHE A 146 20.65 -9.54 -7.54
C PHE A 146 21.02 -10.85 -8.25
N ILE A 147 20.43 -11.97 -7.83
CA ILE A 147 20.68 -13.28 -8.44
C ILE A 147 20.24 -13.29 -9.91
N ASN A 148 19.10 -12.69 -10.22
CA ASN A 148 18.55 -12.72 -11.57
C ASN A 148 19.29 -11.77 -12.54
N ASN A 149 19.71 -10.60 -12.08
CA ASN A 149 20.21 -9.52 -12.96
C ASN A 149 21.73 -9.29 -12.86
N GLU A 150 22.32 -9.35 -11.67
CA GLU A 150 23.72 -8.97 -11.41
C GLU A 150 24.66 -10.18 -11.29
N TYR A 151 24.16 -11.36 -10.91
CA TYR A 151 24.99 -12.56 -10.71
C TYR A 151 25.28 -13.29 -12.04
N HIS A 152 26.56 -13.52 -12.32
CA HIS A 152 27.04 -14.17 -13.55
C HIS A 152 27.26 -15.69 -13.44
N GLY A 153 27.08 -16.27 -12.25
CA GLY A 153 27.20 -17.73 -12.03
C GLY A 153 25.91 -18.50 -12.32
N ASN A 154 25.82 -19.73 -11.81
CA ASN A 154 24.62 -20.55 -11.95
C ASN A 154 23.46 -19.97 -11.11
N LYS A 155 22.46 -19.41 -11.79
CA LYS A 155 21.32 -18.70 -11.17
C LYS A 155 20.41 -19.64 -10.37
N ASP A 156 20.21 -20.86 -10.87
CA ASP A 156 19.33 -21.84 -10.23
C ASP A 156 19.91 -22.34 -8.90
N GLU A 157 21.24 -22.56 -8.86
CA GLU A 157 21.94 -22.90 -7.62
C GLU A 157 21.89 -21.76 -6.61
N ALA A 158 22.08 -20.52 -7.07
CA ALA A 158 22.01 -19.35 -6.21
C ALA A 158 20.61 -19.13 -5.62
N LEU A 159 19.56 -19.40 -6.40
CA LEU A 159 18.19 -19.38 -5.92
C LEU A 159 17.92 -20.47 -4.88
N ARG A 160 18.37 -21.71 -5.13
CA ARG A 160 18.23 -22.80 -4.15
C ARG A 160 18.90 -22.45 -2.84
N ILE A 161 20.19 -22.06 -2.87
CA ILE A 161 20.94 -21.68 -1.66
C ILE A 161 20.27 -20.51 -0.95
N TYR A 162 19.76 -19.52 -1.68
CA TYR A 162 19.02 -18.41 -1.10
C TYR A 162 17.78 -18.87 -0.32
N GLU A 163 16.99 -19.77 -0.89
CA GLU A 163 15.81 -20.34 -0.22
C GLU A 163 16.20 -21.11 1.04
N LEU A 164 17.29 -21.88 1.00
CA LEU A 164 17.81 -22.60 2.16
C LEU A 164 18.22 -21.64 3.28
N LEU A 165 19.02 -20.63 2.94
CA LEU A 165 19.47 -19.63 3.90
C LEU A 165 18.29 -18.86 4.52
N LYS A 166 17.21 -18.67 3.74
CA LYS A 166 15.98 -18.02 4.20
C LYS A 166 15.19 -18.93 5.14
N LYS A 167 15.04 -20.23 4.82
CA LYS A 167 14.40 -21.23 5.69
C LYS A 167 15.13 -21.40 7.02
N HIS A 168 16.47 -21.39 7.01
CA HIS A 168 17.29 -21.53 8.22
C HIS A 168 17.45 -20.21 9.00
N GLY A 169 16.91 -19.10 8.52
CA GLY A 169 16.99 -17.80 9.20
C GLY A 169 18.38 -17.16 9.21
N ILE A 170 19.31 -17.64 8.37
CA ILE A 170 20.70 -17.19 8.31
C ILE A 170 20.82 -15.83 7.58
N LEU A 171 19.84 -15.49 6.75
CA LEU A 171 19.78 -14.19 6.09
C LEU A 171 19.28 -13.09 7.04
N TYR A 172 20.22 -12.39 7.67
CA TYR A 172 19.91 -11.26 8.56
C TYR A 172 20.45 -9.91 8.06
N GLY A 173 19.88 -8.84 8.61
CA GLY A 173 20.37 -7.47 8.41
C GLY A 173 19.89 -6.77 7.13
N LYS A 174 20.67 -5.80 6.67
CA LYS A 174 20.39 -4.96 5.49
C LYS A 174 20.63 -5.74 4.19
N VAL A 175 20.21 -5.18 3.05
CA VAL A 175 20.32 -5.84 1.73
C VAL A 175 21.78 -6.22 1.41
N GLU A 176 22.72 -5.33 1.67
CA GLU A 176 24.15 -5.55 1.40
C GLU A 176 24.74 -6.70 2.22
N THR A 177 24.35 -6.83 3.51
CA THR A 177 24.83 -7.93 4.36
C THR A 177 24.26 -9.25 3.86
N ARG A 178 22.98 -9.28 3.48
CA ARG A 178 22.36 -10.47 2.88
C ARG A 178 23.02 -10.88 1.56
N LYS A 179 23.35 -9.92 0.68
CA LYS A 179 24.12 -10.18 -0.55
C LYS A 179 25.51 -10.78 -0.23
N LYS A 180 26.23 -10.20 0.75
CA LYS A 180 27.53 -10.73 1.18
C LYS A 180 27.45 -12.14 1.75
N ILE A 181 26.42 -12.42 2.57
CA ILE A 181 26.17 -13.77 3.11
C ILE A 181 25.94 -14.74 1.94
N LEU A 182 25.05 -14.41 1.01
CA LEU A 182 24.79 -15.24 -0.17
C LEU A 182 26.07 -15.51 -0.98
N LEU A 183 26.87 -14.47 -1.27
CA LEU A 183 28.13 -14.63 -2.00
C LEU A 183 29.14 -15.51 -1.26
N LYS A 184 29.22 -15.38 0.07
CA LYS A 184 30.09 -16.23 0.91
C LYS A 184 29.69 -17.71 0.82
N TYR A 185 28.39 -18.00 0.89
CA TYR A 185 27.89 -19.36 0.72
C TYR A 185 28.03 -19.84 -0.73
N LEU A 186 28.05 -18.95 -1.72
CA LEU A 186 28.29 -19.30 -3.11
C LEU A 186 29.78 -19.57 -3.42
N SER A 187 30.72 -18.93 -2.71
CA SER A 187 32.16 -19.17 -2.87
C SER A 187 32.65 -20.39 -2.10
N ASP A 188 32.14 -20.63 -0.89
CA ASP A 188 32.70 -21.63 0.02
C ASP A 188 31.98 -22.99 -0.10
N GLN A 189 32.61 -23.95 -0.77
CA GLN A 189 32.02 -25.28 -1.03
C GLN A 189 31.70 -26.07 0.25
N LYS A 190 32.56 -25.98 1.28
CA LYS A 190 32.33 -26.64 2.59
C LYS A 190 31.08 -26.11 3.31
N LEU A 191 30.75 -24.82 3.14
CA LEU A 191 29.56 -24.23 3.76
C LEU A 191 28.28 -24.63 3.02
N LYS A 192 28.37 -24.84 1.70
CA LYS A 192 27.26 -25.39 0.90
C LYS A 192 26.92 -26.81 1.34
N GLU A 193 27.93 -27.67 1.42
CA GLU A 193 27.75 -29.09 1.78
C GLU A 193 27.10 -29.24 3.15
N ARG A 194 27.55 -28.47 4.15
CA ARG A 194 26.92 -28.46 5.48
C ARG A 194 25.45 -28.05 5.44
N LEU A 195 25.09 -27.04 4.64
CA LEU A 195 23.69 -26.61 4.49
C LEU A 195 22.82 -27.70 3.87
N PHE A 196 23.33 -28.41 2.86
CA PHE A 196 22.61 -29.52 2.23
C PHE A 196 22.49 -30.72 3.16
N GLU A 197 23.54 -31.03 3.94
CA GLU A 197 23.51 -32.09 4.95
C GLU A 197 22.47 -31.79 6.05
N GLU A 198 22.41 -30.56 6.54
CA GLU A 198 21.40 -30.15 7.52
C GLU A 198 19.96 -30.30 6.98
N GLU A 199 19.71 -29.99 5.70
CA GLU A 199 18.39 -30.22 5.10
C GLU A 199 18.07 -31.72 4.98
N ARG A 200 19.04 -32.54 4.52
CA ARG A 200 18.85 -33.99 4.42
C ARG A 200 18.57 -34.62 5.78
N MET A 201 19.26 -34.19 6.83
CA MET A 201 19.02 -34.67 8.19
C MET A 201 17.63 -34.27 8.70
N LYS A 202 17.17 -33.04 8.42
CA LYS A 202 15.80 -32.61 8.78
C LYS A 202 14.72 -33.38 8.01
N GLU A 203 14.96 -33.73 6.76
CA GLU A 203 14.05 -34.59 5.99
C GLU A 203 14.00 -36.00 6.60
N ILE A 204 15.15 -36.57 6.94
CA ILE A 204 15.24 -37.87 7.62
C ILE A 204 14.49 -37.83 8.94
N GLU A 205 14.69 -36.81 9.79
CA GLU A 205 13.95 -36.63 11.04
C GLU A 205 12.43 -36.58 10.82
N ARG A 206 11.96 -35.84 9.81
CA ARG A 206 10.52 -35.78 9.48
C ARG A 206 9.98 -37.12 9.01
N THR A 207 10.74 -37.86 8.19
CA THR A 207 10.33 -39.20 7.75
C THR A 207 10.31 -40.20 8.90
N LEU A 208 11.28 -40.14 9.82
CA LEU A 208 11.30 -40.95 11.04
C LEU A 208 10.11 -40.62 11.95
N LEU A 209 9.79 -39.34 12.13
CA LEU A 209 8.60 -38.93 12.89
C LEU A 209 7.31 -39.45 12.25
N LEU A 210 7.18 -39.38 10.93
CA LEU A 210 6.02 -39.90 10.21
C LEU A 210 5.91 -41.43 10.31
N LEU A 211 7.04 -42.15 10.23
CA LEU A 211 7.07 -43.60 10.44
C LEU A 211 6.68 -43.96 11.87
N ASN A 212 7.22 -43.26 12.87
CA ASN A 212 6.86 -43.46 14.28
C ASN A 212 5.37 -43.22 14.56
N ILE A 213 4.75 -42.20 13.95
CA ILE A 213 3.30 -41.95 14.08
C ILE A 213 2.49 -43.08 13.46
N ARG A 214 2.93 -43.60 12.30
CA ARG A 214 2.26 -44.69 11.59
C ARG A 214 2.31 -46.01 12.38
N ASP A 215 3.42 -46.27 13.06
CA ASP A 215 3.57 -47.44 13.93
C ASP A 215 2.67 -47.32 15.18
N PHE A 216 2.47 -46.12 15.74
CA PHE A 216 1.55 -45.89 16.86
C PHE A 216 0.07 -46.13 16.51
N GLU A 217 -0.39 -45.76 15.30
CA GLU A 217 -1.77 -46.05 14.85
C GLU A 217 -2.01 -47.55 14.57
N SER A 218 -0.95 -48.31 14.26
CA SER A 218 -1.06 -49.77 14.09
C SER A 218 -1.18 -50.54 15.40
N PHE A 219 -0.85 -49.91 16.54
CA PHE A 219 -0.94 -50.50 17.88
C PHE A 219 -2.29 -50.30 18.58
N SER A 220 -3.25 -49.57 17.98
CA SER A 220 -4.56 -49.27 18.59
C SER A 220 -5.74 -50.07 18.03
N PHE A 221 -5.52 -51.33 17.65
CA PHE A 221 -6.61 -52.29 17.37
C PHE A 221 -6.27 -53.69 17.90
N ILE A 222 -6.22 -53.84 19.24
CA ILE A 222 -6.54 -55.09 19.95
C ILE A 222 -7.35 -54.71 21.19
#